data_AF-A0A1Y3B5Y1-F1
#
_entry.id   AF-A0A1Y3B5Y1-F1
#
_cell.length_a   1.000
_cell.length_b   1.000
_cell.length_c   1.000
_cell.angle_alpha   90.00
_cell.angle_beta   90.00
_cell.angle_gamma   90.00
#
_symmetry.space_group_name_H-M   'P 1'
#
loop_
_entity.id
_entity.type
_entity.pdbx_description
1 polymer ?
#
loop_
_entity_poly.entity_id
_entity_poly.type
_entity_poly.pdbx_seq_one_letter_code
_entity_poly.pdbx_strand_id
1 'polypeptide(L)'
;MDELADACISGRLIPVVLNNTSIVEFFLNSKHNTLRSIWSYIILAPNATVPLSLLLSARLPYSTWIAPRKHLIFLQSKQGEDKIFIPPDTEESSLFTSYLATPVRKGFKNKRLFQQL
;
A
#
# COMPACT_ATOMS: atom_id res chain seq x y z
N MET A 1 2.61 14.08 5.21
CA MET A 1 3.48 13.27 4.33
C MET A 1 4.96 13.45 4.64
N ASP A 2 5.42 14.66 4.95
CA ASP A 2 6.85 14.89 5.22
C ASP A 2 7.35 14.13 6.47
N GLU A 3 6.53 14.02 7.52
CA GLU A 3 6.86 13.20 8.70
C GLU A 3 7.06 11.70 8.36
N LEU A 4 6.30 11.18 7.39
CA LEU A 4 6.46 9.80 6.92
C LEU A 4 7.79 9.64 6.20
N ALA A 5 8.15 10.60 5.34
CA ALA A 5 9.44 10.59 4.65
C ALA A 5 10.60 10.70 5.64
N ASP A 6 10.50 11.59 6.64
CA ASP A 6 11.51 11.76 7.68
C ASP A 6 11.69 10.48 8.52
N ALA A 7 10.59 9.79 8.86
CA ALA A 7 10.66 8.51 9.57
C ALA A 7 11.36 7.42 8.73
N CYS A 8 11.14 7.40 7.42
CA CYS A 8 11.84 6.50 6.49
C CYS A 8 13.32 6.85 6.36
N ILE A 9 13.65 8.13 6.13
CA ILE A 9 15.03 8.62 5.94
C ILE A 9 15.89 8.37 7.20
N SER A 10 15.31 8.60 8.38
CA SER A 10 15.98 8.39 9.66
C SER A 10 16.05 6.92 10.10
N GLY A 11 15.49 6.00 9.29
CA GLY A 11 15.48 4.58 9.61
C GLY A 11 14.59 4.20 10.79
N ARG A 12 13.68 5.08 11.24
CA ARG A 12 12.69 4.75 12.30
C ARG A 12 11.55 3.90 11.77
N LEU A 13 11.28 3.99 10.46
CA LEU A 13 10.20 3.30 9.79
C LEU A 13 10.68 2.69 8.47
N ILE A 14 10.40 1.40 8.26
CA ILE A 14 10.67 0.70 7.01
C ILE A 14 9.35 0.60 6.22
N PRO A 15 9.22 1.31 5.09
CA PRO A 15 8.07 1.15 4.22
C PRO A 15 8.20 -0.10 3.36
N VAL A 16 7.13 -0.91 3.32
CA VAL A 16 7.07 -2.16 2.57
C VAL A 16 5.90 -2.12 1.58
N VAL A 17 6.16 -2.56 0.35
CA VAL A 17 5.17 -2.64 -0.74
C VAL A 17 5.25 -4.03 -1.37
N LEU A 18 4.12 -4.58 -1.81
CA LEU A 18 4.13 -5.79 -2.62
C LEU A 18 4.70 -5.51 -4.01
N ASN A 19 5.66 -6.32 -4.43
CA ASN A 19 6.21 -6.23 -5.77
C ASN A 19 5.14 -6.49 -6.84
N ASN A 20 5.35 -5.96 -8.06
CA ASN A 20 4.44 -6.10 -9.20
C ASN A 20 3.01 -5.60 -8.94
N THR A 21 2.87 -4.49 -8.22
CA THR A 21 1.59 -3.82 -7.98
C THR A 21 1.58 -2.40 -8.54
N SER A 22 0.39 -1.86 -8.80
CA SER A 22 0.23 -0.46 -9.23
C SER A 22 0.78 0.57 -8.24
N ILE A 23 1.00 0.18 -6.97
CA ILE A 23 1.67 1.01 -5.97
C ILE A 23 3.14 1.24 -6.37
N VAL A 24 3.83 0.21 -6.88
CA VAL A 24 5.20 0.34 -7.37
C VAL A 24 5.25 1.32 -8.53
N GLU A 25 4.32 1.19 -9.49
CA GLU A 25 4.22 2.11 -10.63
C GLU A 25 3.91 3.55 -10.19
N PHE A 26 3.05 3.72 -9.18
CA PHE A 26 2.73 5.03 -8.61
C PHE A 26 3.98 5.73 -8.06
N PHE A 27 4.79 5.03 -7.26
CA PHE A 27 6.02 5.59 -6.71
C PHE A 27 7.06 5.87 -7.78
N LEU A 28 7.29 4.93 -8.72
CA LEU A 28 8.26 5.08 -9.80
C LEU A 28 7.96 6.29 -10.70
N ASN A 29 6.69 6.56 -10.97
CA ASN A 29 6.27 7.64 -11.86
C ASN A 29 5.97 8.96 -11.14
N SER A 30 6.11 8.99 -9.81
CA SER A 30 5.81 10.20 -9.03
C SER A 30 6.82 11.31 -9.30
N LYS A 31 6.31 12.51 -9.57
CA LYS A 31 7.12 13.74 -9.67
C LYS A 31 7.31 14.42 -8.32
N HIS A 32 6.63 13.95 -7.27
CA HIS A 32 6.68 14.55 -5.94
C HIS A 32 7.97 14.16 -5.21
N ASN A 33 8.75 15.14 -4.75
CA ASN A 33 10.04 14.90 -4.07
C ASN A 33 9.88 13.96 -2.88
N THR A 34 8.94 14.24 -1.98
CA THR A 34 8.65 13.41 -0.79
C THR A 34 8.36 11.94 -1.14
N LEU A 35 7.59 11.67 -2.20
CA LEU A 35 7.28 10.30 -2.62
C LEU A 35 8.50 9.60 -3.23
N ARG A 36 9.35 10.32 -3.98
CA ARG A 36 10.62 9.79 -4.47
C ARG A 36 11.58 9.48 -3.33
N SER A 37 11.63 10.32 -2.30
CA SER A 37 12.40 10.06 -1.09
C SER A 37 11.91 8.80 -0.39
N ILE A 38 10.60 8.64 -0.16
CA ILE A 38 10.03 7.42 0.42
C ILE A 38 10.39 6.19 -0.42
N TRP A 39 10.28 6.29 -1.75
CA TRP A 39 10.61 5.21 -2.68
C TRP A 39 12.04 4.68 -2.53
N SER A 40 13.02 5.55 -2.28
CA SER A 40 14.41 5.14 -2.05
C SER A 40 14.61 4.23 -0.83
N TYR A 41 13.65 4.15 0.08
CA TYR A 41 13.69 3.31 1.28
C TYR A 41 12.67 2.16 1.26
N ILE A 42 11.87 2.02 0.19
CA ILE A 42 10.86 0.96 0.09
C ILE A 42 11.53 -0.40 -0.07
N ILE A 43 11.10 -1.37 0.75
CA ILE A 43 11.38 -2.78 0.55
C ILE A 43 10.26 -3.41 -0.29
N LEU A 44 10.65 -4.08 -1.37
CA LEU A 44 9.74 -4.84 -2.21
C LEU A 44 9.57 -6.26 -1.65
N ALA A 45 8.37 -6.56 -1.19
CA ALA A 45 8.03 -7.88 -0.68
C ALA A 45 7.49 -8.80 -1.81
N PRO A 46 7.86 -10.09 -1.80
CA PRO A 46 7.38 -11.04 -2.81
C PRO A 46 5.92 -11.46 -2.61
N ASN A 47 5.39 -11.33 -1.39
CA ASN A 47 4.02 -11.72 -1.03
C ASN A 47 3.58 -11.04 0.27
N ALA A 48 2.29 -11.18 0.61
CA ALA A 48 1.63 -10.59 1.77
C ALA A 48 2.16 -11.07 3.13
N THR A 49 2.81 -12.25 3.20
CA THR A 49 3.31 -12.79 4.47
C THR A 49 4.44 -11.95 5.05
N VAL A 50 5.34 -11.45 4.19
CA VAL A 50 6.49 -10.63 4.60
C VAL A 50 6.09 -9.30 5.26
N PRO A 51 5.29 -8.42 4.61
CA PRO A 51 4.91 -7.17 5.24
C PRO A 51 4.03 -7.39 6.47
N LEU A 52 3.17 -8.42 6.47
CA LEU A 52 2.35 -8.75 7.63
C LEU A 52 3.21 -9.18 8.83
N SER A 53 4.20 -10.05 8.62
CA SER A 53 5.07 -10.50 9.71
C SER A 53 5.92 -9.35 10.27
N LEU A 54 6.42 -8.47 9.41
CA LEU A 54 7.16 -7.28 9.81
C LEU A 54 6.28 -6.31 10.63
N LEU A 55 5.06 -6.05 10.17
CA LEU A 55 4.09 -5.21 10.87
C LEU A 55 3.77 -5.74 12.27
N LEU A 56 3.53 -7.05 12.39
CA LEU A 56 3.18 -7.70 13.66
C LEU A 56 4.37 -7.91 14.61
N SER A 57 5.61 -7.85 14.11
CA SER A 57 6.79 -8.07 14.93
C SER A 57 7.00 -6.99 15.99
N ALA A 58 6.47 -5.77 15.78
CA ALA A 58 6.58 -4.61 16.67
C ALA A 58 8.02 -4.29 17.16
N ARG A 59 9.05 -4.72 16.43
CA ARG A 59 10.46 -4.45 16.75
C ARG A 59 10.94 -3.20 16.02
N LEU A 60 11.88 -2.50 16.64
CA LEU A 60 12.58 -1.40 15.97
C LEU A 60 13.61 -1.94 14.96
N PRO A 61 13.75 -1.29 13.79
CA PRO A 61 12.90 -0.20 13.32
C PRO A 61 11.49 -0.68 12.95
N TYR A 62 10.48 0.16 13.23
CA TYR A 62 9.09 -0.20 12.92
C TYR A 62 8.92 -0.42 11.41
N SER A 63 7.90 -1.18 11.01
CA SER A 63 7.57 -1.38 9.60
C SER A 63 6.17 -0.88 9.31
N THR A 64 5.97 -0.32 8.11
CA THR A 64 4.64 0.04 7.60
C THR A 64 4.39 -0.68 6.29
N TRP A 65 3.14 -1.08 6.06
CA TRP A 65 2.72 -1.68 4.79
C TRP A 65 1.85 -0.70 4.02
N ILE A 66 2.39 -0.21 2.89
CA ILE A 66 1.64 0.59 1.94
C ILE A 66 0.84 -0.36 1.04
N ALA A 67 -0.47 -0.40 1.23
CA ALA A 67 -1.41 -1.26 0.51
C ALA A 67 -2.78 -0.59 0.35
N PRO A 68 -3.69 -1.13 -0.47
CA PRO A 68 -5.06 -0.62 -0.55
C PRO A 68 -5.75 -0.68 0.81
N ARG A 69 -6.41 0.40 1.21
CA ARG A 69 -7.07 0.53 2.52
C ARG A 69 -7.99 -0.65 2.85
N LYS A 70 -8.83 -1.08 1.91
CA LYS A 70 -9.73 -2.23 2.09
C LYS A 70 -8.99 -3.53 2.44
N HIS A 71 -7.79 -3.73 1.89
CA HIS A 71 -6.95 -4.87 2.24
C HIS A 71 -6.44 -4.77 3.67
N LEU A 72 -5.97 -3.59 4.07
CA LEU A 72 -5.51 -3.35 5.45
C LEU A 72 -6.64 -3.56 6.46
N ILE A 73 -7.85 -3.05 6.19
CA ILE A 73 -9.04 -3.24 7.05
C ILE A 73 -9.35 -4.72 7.22
N PHE A 74 -9.32 -5.50 6.12
CA PHE A 74 -9.48 -6.94 6.20
C PHE A 74 -8.43 -7.59 7.10
N LEU A 75 -7.15 -7.22 6.95
CA LEU A 75 -6.09 -7.74 7.81
C LEU A 75 -6.29 -7.37 9.29
N GLN A 76 -6.63 -6.12 9.59
CA GLN A 76 -6.92 -5.66 10.95
C GLN A 76 -8.07 -6.46 11.56
N SER A 77 -9.16 -6.71 10.81
CA SER A 77 -10.27 -7.54 11.29
C SER A 77 -9.87 -8.99 11.64
N LYS A 78 -8.76 -9.48 11.08
CA LYS A 78 -8.23 -10.83 11.35
C LYS A 78 -7.21 -10.86 12.48
N GLN A 79 -6.43 -9.79 12.64
CA GLN A 79 -5.32 -9.73 13.60
C GLN A 79 -5.68 -9.05 14.92
N GLY A 80 -6.64 -8.12 14.90
CA GLY A 80 -7.04 -7.26 16.01
C GLY A 80 -6.60 -5.80 15.81
N GLU A 81 -7.43 -4.87 16.28
CA GLU A 81 -7.14 -3.42 16.28
C GLU A 81 -5.97 -3.08 17.21
N ASP A 82 -5.70 -3.92 18.21
CA ASP A 82 -4.55 -3.83 19.12
C ASP A 82 -3.20 -4.07 18.42
N LYS A 83 -3.21 -4.72 17.24
CA LYS A 83 -1.99 -5.08 16.51
C LYS A 83 -1.75 -4.27 15.24
N ILE A 84 -2.82 -3.79 14.61
CA ILE A 84 -2.76 -3.08 13.34
C ILE A 84 -3.54 -1.79 13.49
N PHE A 85 -2.82 -0.66 13.44
CA PHE A 85 -3.44 0.65 13.29
C PHE A 85 -3.63 0.98 11.82
N ILE A 86 -4.84 1.45 11.47
CA ILE A 86 -5.14 1.99 10.15
C ILE A 86 -5.56 3.45 10.36
N PRO A 87 -4.91 4.42 9.69
CA PRO A 87 -5.32 5.83 9.75
C PRO A 87 -6.81 6.02 9.39
N PRO A 88 -7.48 7.11 9.76
CA PRO A 88 -8.87 7.39 9.34
C PRO A 88 -9.00 7.46 7.81
N ASP A 89 -10.22 7.42 7.26
CA ASP A 89 -10.45 7.50 5.80
C ASP A 89 -10.56 8.97 5.36
N THR A 90 -9.41 9.61 5.20
CA THR A 90 -9.29 11.02 4.80
C THR A 90 -8.35 11.17 3.61
N GLU A 91 -8.46 12.29 2.88
CA GLU A 91 -7.52 12.62 1.80
C GLU A 91 -6.07 12.68 2.31
N GLU A 92 -5.85 13.22 3.51
CA GLU A 92 -4.52 13.39 4.12
C GLU A 92 -3.84 12.05 4.45
N SER A 93 -4.63 11.01 4.72
CA SER A 93 -4.17 9.67 5.04
C SER A 93 -4.03 8.74 3.82
N SER A 94 -4.38 9.22 2.63
CA SER A 94 -4.41 8.43 1.40
C SER A 94 -3.31 8.88 0.44
N LEU A 95 -2.46 7.95 -0.02
CA LEU A 95 -1.40 8.29 -0.98
C LEU A 95 -1.93 8.46 -2.40
N PHE A 96 -2.88 7.61 -2.81
CA PHE A 96 -3.55 7.71 -4.11
C PHE A 96 -4.84 6.88 -4.14
N THR A 97 -5.74 7.19 -5.07
CA THR A 97 -6.97 6.43 -5.30
C THR A 97 -6.69 5.20 -6.17
N SER A 98 -7.14 4.03 -5.73
CA SER A 98 -7.10 2.80 -6.53
C SER A 98 -8.51 2.35 -6.92
N TYR A 99 -8.67 2.00 -8.19
CA TYR A 99 -9.92 1.45 -8.72
C TYR A 99 -9.77 -0.05 -8.97
N LEU A 100 -10.79 -0.81 -8.61
CA LEU A 100 -10.88 -2.23 -8.93
C LEU A 100 -11.72 -2.40 -10.19
N ALA A 101 -11.21 -3.16 -11.16
CA ALA A 101 -11.89 -3.46 -12.40
C ALA A 101 -11.74 -4.93 -12.77
N THR A 102 -12.72 -5.48 -13.47
CA THR A 102 -12.67 -6.85 -14.01
C THR A 102 -12.28 -6.80 -15.49
N PRO A 103 -11.01 -7.10 -15.85
CA PRO A 103 -10.61 -7.06 -17.25
C PRO A 103 -11.27 -8.20 -18.03
N VAL A 104 -11.76 -7.88 -19.23
CA VAL A 104 -12.27 -8.87 -20.19
C VAL A 104 -11.50 -8.77 -21.50
N ARG A 105 -11.32 -9.92 -22.18
CA ARG A 105 -10.63 -9.95 -23.47
C ARG A 105 -11.34 -9.05 -24.48
N LYS A 106 -10.56 -8.38 -25.35
CA LYS A 106 -11.12 -7.55 -26.43
C LYS A 106 -12.02 -8.33 -27.41
N GLY A 107 -11.94 -9.65 -27.48
CA GLY A 107 -12.85 -10.48 -28.30
C GLY A 107 -14.13 -10.95 -27.58
N PHE A 108 -14.28 -10.67 -26.28
CA PHE A 108 -15.42 -11.17 -25.51
C PHE A 108 -16.73 -10.57 -26.04
N LYS A 109 -17.71 -11.43 -26.36
CA LYS A 109 -18.95 -10.99 -27.03
C LYS A 109 -19.84 -10.14 -26.11
N ASN A 110 -19.81 -10.38 -24.80
CA ASN A 110 -20.74 -9.77 -23.84
C ASN A 110 -20.10 -8.69 -22.96
N LYS A 111 -19.14 -7.90 -23.49
CA LYS A 111 -18.48 -6.83 -22.72
C LYS A 111 -19.44 -5.81 -22.11
N ARG A 112 -20.60 -5.61 -22.73
CA ARG A 112 -21.64 -4.69 -22.23
C ARG A 112 -22.12 -5.05 -20.82
N LEU A 113 -22.06 -6.34 -20.44
CA LEU A 113 -22.39 -6.79 -19.08
C LEU A 113 -21.47 -6.20 -18.00
N PHE A 114 -20.27 -5.75 -18.37
CA PHE A 114 -19.28 -5.18 -17.45
C PHE A 114 -19.27 -3.65 -17.44
N GLN A 115 -20.13 -2.98 -18.24
CA GLN A 115 -20.24 -1.51 -18.28
C GLN A 115 -21.20 -0.95 -17.24
N GLN A 116 -21.92 -1.82 -16.52
CA GLN A 116 -22.94 -1.46 -15.53
C GLN A 116 -22.54 -1.79 -14.08
N LEU A 117 -21.31 -2.27 -13.89
CA LEU A 117 -20.69 -2.54 -12.58
C LEU A 117 -19.83 -1.35 -12.17
#